data_AF-I6VHG9-F1
#
_entry.id   AF-I6VHG9-F1
#
_cell.length_a   1.000
_cell.length_b   1.000
_cell.length_c   1.000
_cell.angle_alpha   90.00
_cell.angle_beta   90.00
_cell.angle_gamma   90.00
#
_symmetry.space_group_name_H-M   'P 1'
#
loop_
_entity.id
_entity.type
_entity.pdbx_description
1 polymer ?
#
loop_
_entity_poly.entity_id
_entity_poly.type
_entity_poly.pdbx_seq_one_letter_code
_entity_poly.pdbx_strand_id
1 'polypeptide(L)'
;MGEAGYKVSIEGKDYTPQQISAMILQYIKGFAEDYLGDTVEKAVVTVPAYFNDAQRQATKDAGKIAGLNIERIINEPTAAALAYGLDKTDKDEKILVYDLGGGTFDVSILELGDGVFEVLSTNGDTHLGGDDFDQKIIDWLVDGFKADNGVDLSKDKMALQRLKDAAEKAKKDLSGVSEAQISLPFISAGASGPLHLETTLTRAKFNELTADLVEKTRIPVENALKDADLSASDLDVVILNGGSTRIPAVQEAVEKWTGKESNHSINPDEAVALGAAVQGGVITGDVKDVVLLDVTPLSLGIETMGGVFTKLIDRNTTIPTSKSQVFSTAADNQPAVDIHVLQGERPMAADNKTLGRF
;
A
#
# COMPACT_ATOMS: atom_id res chain seq x y z
N MET A 1 -3.50 0.23 -11.23
CA MET A 1 -4.82 0.92 -11.10
C MET A 1 -4.61 2.41 -11.36
N GLY A 2 -5.55 3.13 -12.00
CA GLY A 2 -5.46 4.60 -12.18
C GLY A 2 -4.55 5.13 -13.31
N GLU A 3 -3.90 4.26 -14.09
CA GLU A 3 -3.15 4.67 -15.28
C GLU A 3 -4.07 4.78 -16.51
N ALA A 4 -4.01 5.91 -17.20
CA ALA A 4 -4.86 6.18 -18.35
C ALA A 4 -4.52 5.23 -19.52
N GLY A 5 -5.53 4.54 -20.05
CA GLY A 5 -5.38 3.67 -21.22
C GLY A 5 -4.77 2.29 -20.94
N TYR A 6 -4.29 2.02 -19.72
CA TYR A 6 -3.78 0.71 -19.35
C TYR A 6 -4.88 -0.36 -19.40
N LYS A 7 -4.60 -1.45 -20.11
CA LYS A 7 -5.49 -2.60 -20.28
C LYS A 7 -4.68 -3.90 -20.27
N VAL A 8 -5.31 -4.98 -19.83
CA VAL A 8 -4.77 -6.33 -19.92
C VAL A 8 -5.64 -7.13 -20.89
N SER A 9 -5.02 -7.79 -21.87
CA SER A 9 -5.74 -8.61 -22.85
C SER A 9 -5.72 -10.07 -22.42
N ILE A 10 -6.90 -10.66 -22.25
CA ILE A 10 -7.09 -12.06 -21.86
C ILE A 10 -8.03 -12.68 -22.89
N GLU A 11 -7.56 -13.73 -23.57
CA GLU A 11 -8.31 -14.45 -24.61
C GLU A 11 -8.90 -13.53 -25.70
N GLY A 12 -8.16 -12.48 -26.09
CA GLY A 12 -8.57 -11.53 -27.12
C GLY A 12 -9.58 -10.47 -26.66
N LYS A 13 -9.87 -10.39 -25.36
CA LYS A 13 -10.67 -9.32 -24.77
C LYS A 13 -9.84 -8.47 -23.83
N ASP A 14 -9.95 -7.16 -24.00
CA ASP A 14 -9.27 -6.21 -23.14
C ASP A 14 -10.09 -5.90 -21.89
N TYR A 15 -9.41 -5.87 -20.75
CA TYR A 15 -9.95 -5.52 -19.45
C TYR A 15 -9.18 -4.35 -18.87
N THR A 16 -9.89 -3.39 -18.29
CA THR A 16 -9.27 -2.35 -17.47
C THR A 16 -9.02 -2.91 -16.05
N PRO A 17 -8.07 -2.34 -15.28
CA PRO A 17 -7.88 -2.70 -13.87
C PRO A 17 -9.18 -2.61 -13.05
N GLN A 18 -10.02 -1.61 -13.31
CA GLN A 18 -11.30 -1.44 -12.63
C GLN A 18 -12.23 -2.63 -12.85
N GLN A 19 -12.25 -3.21 -14.07
CA GLN A 19 -13.09 -4.37 -14.37
C GLN A 19 -12.57 -5.63 -13.66
N ILE A 20 -11.25 -5.82 -13.61
CA ILE A 20 -10.64 -6.96 -12.90
C ILE A 20 -10.90 -6.83 -11.39
N SER A 21 -10.65 -5.66 -10.80
CA SER A 21 -10.94 -5.41 -9.39
C SER A 21 -12.43 -5.52 -9.06
N ALA A 22 -13.31 -5.13 -9.99
CA ALA A 22 -14.75 -5.30 -9.80
C ALA A 22 -15.16 -6.78 -9.70
N MET A 23 -14.52 -7.69 -10.44
CA MET A 23 -14.78 -9.12 -10.30
C MET A 23 -14.41 -9.65 -8.91
N ILE A 24 -13.31 -9.14 -8.34
CA ILE A 24 -12.91 -9.47 -6.96
C ILE A 24 -13.93 -8.92 -5.96
N LEU A 25 -14.34 -7.65 -6.13
CA LEU A 25 -15.37 -7.04 -5.29
C LEU A 25 -16.73 -7.74 -5.40
N GLN A 26 -17.10 -8.25 -6.58
CA GLN A 26 -18.31 -9.06 -6.78
C GLN A 26 -18.23 -10.37 -6.01
N TYR A 27 -17.08 -11.04 -6.01
CA TYR A 27 -16.88 -12.25 -5.21
C TYR A 27 -17.00 -11.95 -3.71
N ILE A 28 -16.35 -10.88 -3.22
CA ILE A 28 -16.43 -10.46 -1.82
C ILE A 28 -17.87 -10.08 -1.42
N LYS A 29 -18.57 -9.34 -2.29
CA LYS A 29 -19.99 -9.00 -2.10
C LYS A 29 -20.84 -10.26 -1.96
N GLY A 30 -20.73 -11.21 -2.90
CA GLY A 30 -21.49 -12.46 -2.85
C GLY A 30 -21.22 -13.27 -1.58
N PHE A 31 -19.95 -13.36 -1.16
CA PHE A 31 -19.58 -14.01 0.10
C PHE A 31 -20.22 -13.33 1.33
N ALA A 32 -20.25 -11.99 1.36
CA ALA A 32 -20.89 -11.26 2.44
C ALA A 32 -22.42 -11.43 2.43
N GLU A 33 -23.05 -11.42 1.25
CA GLU A 33 -24.49 -11.67 1.07
C GLU A 33 -24.88 -13.08 1.53
N ASP A 34 -24.06 -14.10 1.21
CA ASP A 34 -24.27 -15.49 1.66
C ASP A 34 -24.21 -15.60 3.19
N TYR A 35 -23.29 -14.88 3.83
CA TYR A 35 -23.15 -14.86 5.29
C TYR A 35 -24.32 -14.14 5.98
N LEU A 36 -24.73 -12.99 5.44
CA LEU A 36 -25.80 -12.15 6.01
C LEU A 36 -27.20 -12.68 5.70
N GLY A 37 -27.37 -13.41 4.60
CA GLY A 37 -28.67 -13.83 4.08
C GLY A 37 -29.49 -12.68 3.49
N ASP A 38 -28.85 -11.56 3.13
CA ASP A 38 -29.48 -10.36 2.57
C ASP A 38 -28.54 -9.69 1.55
N THR A 39 -29.09 -8.80 0.73
CA THR A 39 -28.38 -8.05 -0.30
C THR A 39 -27.47 -6.97 0.28
N VAL A 40 -26.28 -6.81 -0.30
CA VAL A 40 -25.29 -5.80 0.10
C VAL A 40 -25.12 -4.78 -1.01
N GLU A 41 -25.63 -3.57 -0.80
CA GLU A 41 -25.60 -2.49 -1.80
C GLU A 41 -24.54 -1.42 -1.54
N LYS A 42 -24.05 -1.30 -0.30
CA LYS A 42 -23.15 -0.23 0.14
C LYS A 42 -21.86 -0.80 0.69
N ALA A 43 -20.75 -0.11 0.46
CA ALA A 43 -19.46 -0.51 0.98
C ALA A 43 -18.58 0.69 1.35
N VAL A 44 -17.71 0.46 2.32
CA VAL A 44 -16.48 1.23 2.52
C VAL A 44 -15.35 0.41 1.92
N VAL A 45 -14.50 1.03 1.11
CA VAL A 45 -13.36 0.36 0.46
C VAL A 45 -12.07 1.04 0.88
N THR A 46 -11.06 0.25 1.22
CA THR A 46 -9.75 0.75 1.62
C THR A 46 -8.84 0.97 0.41
N VAL A 47 -7.87 1.88 0.56
CA VAL A 47 -6.79 2.10 -0.40
C VAL A 47 -5.50 2.44 0.34
N PRO A 48 -4.32 2.20 -0.26
CA PRO A 48 -3.05 2.70 0.26
C PRO A 48 -3.13 4.21 0.51
N ALA A 49 -2.52 4.67 1.61
CA ALA A 49 -2.59 6.09 1.97
C ALA A 49 -2.00 6.98 0.87
N TYR A 50 -0.95 6.51 0.20
CA TYR A 50 -0.28 7.23 -0.87
C TYR A 50 -0.94 7.14 -2.26
N PHE A 51 -2.15 6.59 -2.38
CA PHE A 51 -2.90 6.60 -3.64
C PHE A 51 -3.23 8.03 -4.08
N ASN A 52 -2.90 8.33 -5.35
CA ASN A 52 -3.27 9.57 -6.02
C ASN A 52 -4.76 9.61 -6.38
N ASP A 53 -5.22 10.77 -6.84
CA ASP A 53 -6.62 10.99 -7.19
C ASP A 53 -7.15 10.00 -8.25
N ALA A 54 -6.38 9.77 -9.32
CA ALA A 54 -6.75 8.85 -10.39
C ALA A 54 -6.88 7.39 -9.90
N GLN A 55 -6.00 6.96 -8.98
CA GLN A 55 -6.08 5.64 -8.37
C GLN A 55 -7.32 5.52 -7.48
N ARG A 56 -7.60 6.52 -6.63
CA ARG A 56 -8.79 6.56 -5.76
C ARG A 56 -10.08 6.52 -6.57
N GLN A 57 -10.16 7.31 -7.64
CA GLN A 57 -11.32 7.33 -8.52
C GLN A 57 -11.51 5.98 -9.23
N ALA A 58 -10.43 5.38 -9.73
CA ALA A 58 -10.48 4.07 -10.36
C ALA A 58 -10.96 2.96 -9.40
N THR A 59 -10.59 3.03 -8.11
CA THR A 59 -11.12 2.10 -7.09
C THR A 59 -12.62 2.32 -6.84
N LYS A 60 -13.09 3.58 -6.79
CA LYS A 60 -14.54 3.87 -6.70
C LYS A 60 -15.30 3.34 -7.92
N ASP A 61 -14.74 3.51 -9.11
CA ASP A 61 -15.32 3.01 -10.35
C ASP A 61 -15.41 1.47 -10.35
N ALA A 62 -14.40 0.78 -9.82
CA ALA A 62 -14.44 -0.68 -9.64
C ALA A 62 -15.60 -1.10 -8.73
N GLY A 63 -15.82 -0.39 -7.62
CA GLY A 63 -16.98 -0.60 -6.75
C GLY A 63 -18.31 -0.43 -7.47
N LYS A 64 -18.44 0.62 -8.28
CA LYS A 64 -19.64 0.87 -9.09
C LYS A 64 -19.88 -0.25 -10.12
N ILE A 65 -18.83 -0.73 -10.80
CA ILE A 65 -18.93 -1.85 -11.74
C ILE A 65 -19.34 -3.14 -11.01
N ALA A 66 -18.90 -3.31 -9.76
CA ALA A 66 -19.27 -4.43 -8.91
C ALA A 66 -20.72 -4.37 -8.37
N GLY A 67 -21.44 -3.27 -8.61
CA GLY A 67 -22.79 -3.06 -8.07
C GLY A 67 -22.78 -2.71 -6.58
N LEU A 68 -21.72 -2.02 -6.12
CA LEU A 68 -21.60 -1.46 -4.77
C LEU A 68 -21.59 0.07 -4.86
N ASN A 69 -22.41 0.72 -4.03
CA ASN A 69 -22.29 2.14 -3.75
C ASN A 69 -21.15 2.37 -2.74
N ILE A 70 -20.07 3.00 -3.20
CA ILE A 70 -18.92 3.28 -2.34
C ILE A 70 -19.20 4.54 -1.53
N GLU A 71 -19.66 4.37 -0.29
CA GLU A 71 -20.00 5.46 0.63
C GLU A 71 -18.75 6.24 1.07
N ARG A 72 -17.62 5.53 1.21
CA ARG A 72 -16.34 6.11 1.62
C ARG A 72 -15.18 5.30 1.06
N ILE A 73 -14.14 6.01 0.64
CA ILE A 73 -12.79 5.45 0.52
C ILE A 73 -12.01 5.87 1.76
N ILE A 74 -11.40 4.92 2.45
CA ILE A 74 -10.57 5.16 3.63
C ILE A 74 -9.15 4.69 3.38
N ASN A 75 -8.17 5.39 3.96
CA ASN A 75 -6.78 4.97 3.89
C ASN A 75 -6.56 3.73 4.76
N GLU A 76 -5.78 2.76 4.27
CA GLU A 76 -5.45 1.53 4.99
C GLU A 76 -4.88 1.75 6.40
N PRO A 77 -3.85 2.58 6.61
CA PRO A 77 -3.31 2.81 7.95
C PRO A 77 -4.31 3.49 8.89
N THR A 78 -5.17 4.36 8.35
CA THR A 78 -6.27 4.98 9.11
C THR A 78 -7.32 3.94 9.53
N ALA A 79 -7.67 3.01 8.64
CA ALA A 79 -8.56 1.91 8.99
C ALA A 79 -7.94 1.01 10.07
N ALA A 80 -6.66 0.66 9.94
CA ALA A 80 -5.95 -0.11 10.97
C ALA A 80 -5.94 0.60 12.33
N ALA A 81 -5.74 1.92 12.35
CA ALA A 81 -5.83 2.72 13.56
C ALA A 81 -7.24 2.75 14.17
N LEU A 82 -8.29 2.88 13.35
CA LEU A 82 -9.69 2.77 13.82
C LEU A 82 -9.97 1.42 14.47
N ALA A 83 -9.49 0.32 13.88
CA ALA A 83 -9.64 -1.01 14.46
C ALA A 83 -8.93 -1.15 15.81
N TYR A 84 -7.75 -0.53 15.97
CA TYR A 84 -7.01 -0.50 17.23
C TYR A 84 -7.67 0.37 18.30
N GLY A 85 -8.15 1.55 17.91
CA GLY A 85 -8.56 2.61 18.84
C GLY A 85 -10.03 2.58 19.23
N LEU A 86 -10.86 1.70 18.64
CA LEU A 86 -12.30 1.65 18.89
C LEU A 86 -12.65 1.53 20.38
N ASP A 87 -11.86 0.75 21.13
CA ASP A 87 -12.07 0.52 22.57
C ASP A 87 -11.15 1.40 23.46
N LYS A 88 -10.47 2.39 22.88
CA LYS A 88 -9.41 3.19 23.53
C LYS A 88 -9.62 4.69 23.37
N THR A 89 -10.84 5.15 23.67
CA THR A 89 -11.24 6.56 23.48
C THR A 89 -10.74 7.51 24.56
N ASP A 90 -10.30 7.00 25.71
CA ASP A 90 -10.07 7.81 26.93
C ASP A 90 -8.58 8.17 27.13
N LYS A 91 -7.73 7.94 26.14
CA LYS A 91 -6.30 8.22 26.21
C LYS A 91 -5.80 8.89 24.95
N ASP A 92 -4.99 9.91 25.16
CA ASP A 92 -4.21 10.52 24.11
C ASP A 92 -3.01 9.61 23.80
N GLU A 93 -2.95 9.05 22.60
CA GLU A 93 -1.87 8.18 22.13
C GLU A 93 -1.39 8.64 20.75
N LYS A 94 -0.07 8.80 20.61
CA LYS A 94 0.59 8.96 19.31
C LYS A 94 1.01 7.60 18.76
N ILE A 95 0.45 7.26 17.62
CA ILE A 95 0.53 5.93 17.02
C ILE A 95 1.29 6.02 15.70
N LEU A 96 2.28 5.15 15.53
CA LEU A 96 2.85 4.86 14.22
C LEU A 96 2.21 3.58 13.67
N VAL A 97 1.56 3.67 12.52
CA VAL A 97 1.11 2.50 11.76
C VAL A 97 2.12 2.24 10.66
N TYR A 98 2.80 1.09 10.72
CA TYR A 98 3.71 0.59 9.71
C TYR A 98 3.01 -0.50 8.92
N ASP A 99 2.64 -0.22 7.68
CA ASP A 99 1.88 -1.11 6.81
C ASP A 99 2.75 -1.64 5.67
N LEU A 100 3.17 -2.90 5.75
CA LEU A 100 3.93 -3.55 4.69
C LEU A 100 3.13 -4.72 4.12
N GLY A 101 2.46 -4.43 3.02
CA GLY A 101 1.59 -5.36 2.30
C GLY A 101 2.33 -6.26 1.31
N GLY A 102 1.58 -6.70 0.30
CA GLY A 102 2.10 -7.50 -0.80
C GLY A 102 2.87 -6.68 -1.85
N GLY A 103 2.44 -5.45 -2.14
CA GLY A 103 3.06 -4.63 -3.19
C GLY A 103 3.31 -3.16 -2.83
N THR A 104 2.85 -2.72 -1.65
CA THR A 104 3.02 -1.35 -1.18
C THR A 104 3.47 -1.34 0.26
N PHE A 105 4.12 -0.23 0.61
CA PHE A 105 4.53 0.12 1.95
C PHE A 105 3.96 1.49 2.28
N ASP A 106 3.20 1.60 3.36
CA ASP A 106 2.66 2.86 3.86
C ASP A 106 3.05 3.02 5.33
N VAL A 107 3.28 4.26 5.73
CA VAL A 107 3.46 4.63 7.14
C VAL A 107 2.65 5.87 7.44
N SER A 108 1.91 5.84 8.55
CA SER A 108 1.17 7.00 9.03
C SER A 108 1.44 7.22 10.51
N ILE A 109 1.54 8.49 10.87
CA ILE A 109 1.54 8.93 12.26
C ILE A 109 0.14 9.46 12.55
N LEU A 110 -0.48 8.94 13.60
CA LEU A 110 -1.80 9.35 14.04
C LEU A 110 -1.76 9.79 15.50
N GLU A 111 -2.60 10.75 15.84
CA GLU A 111 -2.95 11.08 17.22
C GLU A 111 -4.38 10.61 17.46
N LEU A 112 -4.54 9.79 18.50
CA LEU A 112 -5.84 9.33 19.00
C LEU A 112 -6.09 10.03 20.32
N GLY A 113 -7.21 10.73 20.47
CA GLY A 113 -7.59 11.38 21.74
C GLY A 113 -9.05 11.85 21.72
N ASP A 114 -9.76 11.67 22.83
CA ASP A 114 -11.18 12.07 23.00
C ASP A 114 -12.11 11.58 21.86
N GLY A 115 -11.87 10.36 21.35
CA GLY A 115 -12.62 9.79 20.22
C GLY A 115 -12.30 10.40 18.85
N VAL A 116 -11.31 11.30 18.78
CA VAL A 116 -10.78 11.87 17.53
C VAL A 116 -9.56 11.08 17.08
N PHE A 117 -9.57 10.66 15.83
CA PHE A 117 -8.44 10.06 15.13
C PHE A 117 -7.94 11.08 14.12
N GLU A 118 -6.77 11.66 14.37
CA GLU A 118 -6.15 12.63 13.47
C GLU A 118 -4.90 12.04 12.83
N VAL A 119 -4.85 12.03 11.51
CA VAL A 119 -3.62 11.69 10.77
C VAL A 119 -2.72 12.93 10.78
N LEU A 120 -1.60 12.87 11.49
CA LEU A 120 -0.62 13.95 11.53
C LEU A 120 0.24 13.97 10.27
N SER A 121 0.63 12.79 9.79
CA SER A 121 1.41 12.66 8.56
C SER A 121 1.27 11.28 7.94
N THR A 122 1.52 11.20 6.64
CA THR A 122 1.63 9.92 5.93
C THR A 122 2.77 9.94 4.92
N ASN A 123 3.42 8.80 4.75
CA ASN A 123 4.47 8.57 3.76
C ASN A 123 4.42 7.12 3.27
N GLY A 124 5.22 6.75 2.28
CA GLY A 124 5.23 5.38 1.78
C GLY A 124 5.96 5.19 0.46
N ASP A 125 5.93 3.95 -0.03
CA ASP A 125 6.38 3.53 -1.35
C ASP A 125 5.33 2.60 -1.98
N THR A 126 4.79 3.02 -3.13
CA THR A 126 3.74 2.29 -3.86
C THR A 126 4.26 1.12 -4.68
N HIS A 127 5.56 0.85 -4.64
CA HIS A 127 6.23 -0.24 -5.37
C HIS A 127 7.25 -0.97 -4.48
N LEU A 128 6.93 -1.13 -3.19
CA LEU A 128 7.73 -1.86 -2.24
C LEU A 128 6.81 -2.74 -1.38
N GLY A 129 6.93 -4.06 -1.47
CA GLY A 129 6.12 -4.97 -0.67
C GLY A 129 6.62 -6.41 -0.69
N GLY A 130 5.82 -7.33 -0.16
CA GLY A 130 6.13 -8.75 -0.08
C GLY A 130 6.49 -9.44 -1.41
N ASP A 131 5.98 -8.97 -2.55
CA ASP A 131 6.34 -9.44 -3.89
C ASP A 131 7.83 -9.17 -4.19
N ASP A 132 8.41 -8.06 -3.71
CA ASP A 132 9.84 -7.76 -3.88
C ASP A 132 10.71 -8.70 -3.05
N PHE A 133 10.25 -9.08 -1.85
CA PHE A 133 10.93 -10.09 -1.03
C PHE A 133 10.89 -11.46 -1.72
N ASP A 134 9.77 -11.81 -2.36
CA ASP A 134 9.66 -13.04 -3.16
C ASP A 134 10.62 -12.99 -4.35
N GLN A 135 10.70 -11.84 -5.03
CA GLN A 135 11.59 -11.66 -6.17
C GLN A 135 13.07 -11.88 -5.82
N LYS A 136 13.53 -11.40 -4.65
CA LYS A 136 14.91 -11.65 -4.17
C LYS A 136 15.22 -13.15 -4.00
N ILE A 137 14.24 -13.93 -3.55
CA ILE A 137 14.38 -15.39 -3.44
C ILE A 137 14.38 -16.02 -4.85
N ILE A 138 13.47 -15.59 -5.74
CA ILE A 138 13.40 -16.09 -7.12
C ILE A 138 14.73 -15.85 -7.84
N ASP A 139 15.30 -14.65 -7.75
CA ASP A 139 16.58 -14.30 -8.37
C ASP A 139 17.71 -15.20 -7.85
N TRP A 140 17.78 -15.39 -6.52
CA TRP A 140 18.76 -16.29 -5.90
C TRP A 140 18.61 -17.74 -6.38
N LEU A 141 17.38 -18.23 -6.51
CA LEU A 141 17.10 -19.58 -7.01
C LEU A 141 17.49 -19.74 -8.49
N VAL A 142 17.17 -18.75 -9.32
CA VAL A 142 17.51 -18.73 -10.76
C VAL A 142 19.03 -18.72 -10.94
N ASP A 143 19.72 -17.84 -10.24
CA ASP A 143 21.18 -17.71 -10.34
C ASP A 143 21.89 -18.98 -9.85
N GLY A 144 21.47 -19.54 -8.71
CA GLY A 144 22.00 -20.80 -8.20
C GLY A 144 21.78 -21.96 -9.17
N PHE A 145 20.55 -22.12 -9.67
CA PHE A 145 20.23 -23.20 -10.60
C PHE A 145 21.01 -23.07 -11.92
N LYS A 146 21.18 -21.85 -12.42
CA LYS A 146 21.97 -21.56 -13.62
C LYS A 146 23.45 -21.83 -13.43
N ALA A 147 24.01 -21.53 -12.26
CA ALA A 147 25.40 -21.85 -11.95
C ALA A 147 25.63 -23.38 -11.92
N ASP A 148 24.70 -24.12 -11.34
CA ASP A 148 24.84 -25.58 -11.16
C ASP A 148 24.54 -26.37 -12.44
N ASN A 149 23.57 -25.92 -13.24
CA ASN A 149 23.03 -26.70 -14.37
C ASN A 149 23.22 -26.04 -15.74
N GLY A 150 23.66 -24.78 -15.80
CA GLY A 150 23.81 -24.02 -17.04
C GLY A 150 22.48 -23.63 -17.71
N VAL A 151 21.35 -23.83 -17.03
CA VAL A 151 19.99 -23.55 -17.55
C VAL A 151 19.39 -22.35 -16.83
N ASP A 152 18.86 -21.41 -17.59
CA ASP A 152 18.26 -20.18 -17.08
C ASP A 152 16.74 -20.31 -16.95
N LEU A 153 16.25 -20.58 -15.74
CA LEU A 153 14.82 -20.80 -15.46
C LEU A 153 13.97 -19.54 -15.68
N SER A 154 14.56 -18.34 -15.67
CA SER A 154 13.83 -17.09 -15.93
C SER A 154 13.23 -17.00 -17.33
N LYS A 155 13.66 -17.85 -18.25
CA LYS A 155 13.18 -17.88 -19.63
C LYS A 155 11.97 -18.79 -19.83
N ASP A 156 11.66 -19.63 -18.85
CA ASP A 156 10.52 -20.53 -18.86
C ASP A 156 9.41 -19.99 -17.97
N LYS A 157 8.30 -19.59 -18.58
CA LYS A 157 7.15 -19.01 -17.87
C LYS A 157 6.50 -19.99 -16.88
N MET A 158 6.50 -21.29 -17.18
CA MET A 158 5.94 -22.30 -16.27
C MET A 158 6.88 -22.53 -15.08
N ALA A 159 8.19 -22.58 -15.33
CA ALA A 159 9.18 -22.68 -14.26
C ALA A 159 9.14 -21.45 -13.34
N LEU A 160 9.06 -20.25 -13.92
CA LEU A 160 8.93 -19.00 -13.17
C LEU A 160 7.71 -18.97 -12.25
N GLN A 161 6.54 -19.42 -12.72
CA GLN A 161 5.35 -19.49 -11.85
C GLN A 161 5.59 -20.43 -10.66
N ARG A 162 6.16 -21.61 -10.91
CA ARG A 162 6.48 -22.58 -9.84
C ARG A 162 7.53 -22.05 -8.86
N LEU A 163 8.52 -21.29 -9.36
CA LEU A 163 9.50 -20.61 -8.53
C LEU A 163 8.84 -19.53 -7.66
N LYS A 164 7.91 -18.75 -8.22
CA LYS A 164 7.16 -17.74 -7.46
C LYS A 164 6.39 -18.38 -6.30
N ASP A 165 5.62 -19.42 -6.56
CA ASP A 165 4.83 -20.11 -5.54
C ASP A 165 5.73 -20.69 -4.43
N ALA A 166 6.87 -21.28 -4.80
CA ALA A 166 7.81 -21.86 -3.86
C ALA A 166 8.60 -20.80 -3.05
N ALA A 167 8.97 -19.69 -3.68
CA ALA A 167 9.64 -18.57 -3.03
C ALA A 167 8.75 -17.92 -1.97
N GLU A 168 7.48 -17.63 -2.32
CA GLU A 168 6.52 -17.06 -1.38
C GLU A 168 6.28 -18.00 -0.20
N LYS A 169 6.14 -19.30 -0.47
CA LYS A 169 6.01 -20.32 0.58
C LYS A 169 7.23 -20.33 1.51
N ALA A 170 8.44 -20.35 0.96
CA ALA A 170 9.67 -20.33 1.75
C ALA A 170 9.80 -19.07 2.60
N LYS A 171 9.46 -17.89 2.06
CA LYS A 171 9.40 -16.62 2.81
C LYS A 171 8.46 -16.72 4.02
N LYS A 172 7.24 -17.25 3.82
CA LYS A 172 6.26 -17.44 4.89
C LYS A 172 6.77 -18.41 5.94
N ASP A 173 7.31 -19.56 5.53
CA ASP A 173 7.85 -20.57 6.44
C ASP A 173 9.00 -19.98 7.29
N LEU A 174 9.92 -19.22 6.68
CA LEU A 174 11.06 -18.58 7.38
C LEU A 174 10.68 -17.54 8.43
N SER A 175 9.43 -17.07 8.41
CA SER A 175 8.90 -16.20 9.48
C SER A 175 8.68 -16.98 10.78
N GLY A 176 8.43 -18.30 10.69
CA GLY A 176 8.27 -19.19 11.86
C GLY A 176 9.50 -20.06 12.17
N VAL A 177 10.26 -20.47 11.14
CA VAL A 177 11.41 -21.40 11.28
C VAL A 177 12.73 -20.80 10.77
N SER A 178 13.86 -21.37 11.18
CA SER A 178 15.19 -20.87 10.81
C SER A 178 15.67 -21.29 9.41
N GLU A 179 15.04 -22.30 8.82
CA GLU A 179 15.35 -22.80 7.48
C GLU A 179 14.10 -23.36 6.80
N ALA A 180 14.03 -23.26 5.48
CA ALA A 180 12.95 -23.80 4.64
C ALA A 180 13.56 -24.61 3.48
N GLN A 181 12.99 -25.78 3.22
CA GLN A 181 13.36 -26.61 2.08
C GLN A 181 12.55 -26.22 0.84
N ILE A 182 13.24 -25.97 -0.27
CA ILE A 182 12.65 -25.67 -1.57
C ILE A 182 12.93 -26.85 -2.49
N SER A 183 11.87 -27.59 -2.81
CA SER A 183 11.90 -28.79 -3.64
C SER A 183 10.97 -28.62 -4.83
N LEU A 184 11.55 -28.53 -6.02
CA LEU A 184 10.85 -28.40 -7.30
C LEU A 184 11.33 -29.49 -8.25
N PRO A 185 10.70 -30.68 -8.19
CA PRO A 185 11.06 -31.76 -9.08
C PRO A 185 10.62 -31.47 -10.52
N PHE A 186 11.39 -31.95 -11.49
CA PHE A 186 11.10 -31.78 -12.93
C PHE A 186 10.86 -30.30 -13.29
N ILE A 187 11.72 -29.40 -12.78
CA ILE A 187 11.59 -27.96 -13.02
C ILE A 187 12.07 -27.58 -14.43
N SER A 188 12.99 -28.36 -14.99
CA SER A 188 13.48 -28.19 -16.36
C SER A 188 14.04 -29.51 -16.91
N ALA A 189 14.62 -29.47 -18.10
CA ALA A 189 15.32 -30.59 -18.73
C ALA A 189 16.66 -30.12 -19.31
N GLY A 190 17.72 -30.86 -19.01
CA GLY A 190 19.06 -30.67 -19.57
C GLY A 190 19.39 -31.75 -20.60
N ALA A 191 20.61 -31.70 -21.14
CA ALA A 191 21.10 -32.69 -22.12
C ALA A 191 21.10 -34.14 -21.59
N SER A 192 21.28 -34.30 -20.26
CA SER A 192 21.33 -35.60 -19.58
C SER A 192 19.98 -36.08 -19.03
N GLY A 193 18.89 -35.34 -19.28
CA GLY A 193 17.55 -35.68 -18.80
C GLY A 193 16.90 -34.61 -17.91
N PRO A 194 15.84 -34.95 -17.17
CA PRO A 194 15.12 -34.01 -16.31
C PRO A 194 15.99 -33.44 -15.20
N LEU A 195 15.75 -32.18 -14.85
CA LEU A 195 16.43 -31.46 -13.78
C LEU A 195 15.45 -31.12 -12.65
N HIS A 196 15.99 -31.12 -11.43
CA HIS A 196 15.27 -30.84 -10.19
C HIS A 196 15.98 -29.70 -9.47
N LEU A 197 15.23 -28.83 -8.80
CA LEU A 197 15.79 -27.85 -7.88
C LEU A 197 15.51 -28.32 -6.46
N GLU A 198 16.57 -28.60 -5.71
CA GLU A 198 16.52 -28.98 -4.30
C GLU A 198 17.52 -28.10 -3.55
N THR A 199 17.03 -27.21 -2.70
CA THR A 199 17.91 -26.33 -1.92
C THR A 199 17.28 -25.97 -0.57
N THR A 200 18.13 -25.57 0.37
CA THR A 200 17.72 -25.09 1.68
C THR A 200 17.99 -23.59 1.77
N LEU A 201 16.95 -22.80 2.01
CA LEU A 201 17.08 -21.37 2.31
C LEU A 201 17.06 -21.18 3.82
N THR A 202 18.11 -20.55 4.38
CA THR A 202 18.14 -20.20 5.80
C THR A 202 17.62 -18.78 6.02
N ARG A 203 17.09 -18.49 7.22
CA ARG A 203 16.65 -17.14 7.61
C ARG A 203 17.79 -16.13 7.51
N ALA A 204 19.01 -16.55 7.87
CA ALA A 204 20.20 -15.70 7.74
C ALA A 204 20.45 -15.30 6.28
N LYS A 205 20.35 -16.25 5.33
CA LYS A 205 20.50 -15.93 3.91
C LYS A 205 19.34 -15.09 3.37
N PHE A 206 18.12 -15.37 3.77
CA PHE A 206 16.96 -14.54 3.42
C PHE A 206 17.15 -13.09 3.89
N ASN A 207 17.51 -12.88 5.15
CA ASN A 207 17.79 -11.56 5.70
C ASN A 207 18.92 -10.85 4.95
N GLU A 208 19.98 -11.56 4.53
CA GLU A 208 21.05 -11.01 3.68
C GLU A 208 20.51 -10.53 2.32
N LEU A 209 19.68 -11.33 1.66
CA LEU A 209 19.12 -11.04 0.34
C LEU A 209 18.15 -9.85 0.34
N THR A 210 17.46 -9.61 1.47
CA THR A 210 16.38 -8.61 1.58
C THR A 210 16.72 -7.44 2.50
N ALA A 211 17.96 -7.35 3.01
CA ALA A 211 18.37 -6.27 3.91
C ALA A 211 18.15 -4.88 3.29
N ASP A 212 18.36 -4.72 1.99
CA ASP A 212 18.13 -3.46 1.28
C ASP A 212 16.64 -3.09 1.22
N LEU A 213 15.74 -4.06 1.11
CA LEU A 213 14.30 -3.82 1.08
C LEU A 213 13.81 -3.35 2.45
N VAL A 214 14.28 -3.97 3.53
CA VAL A 214 13.95 -3.52 4.90
C VAL A 214 14.46 -2.10 5.12
N GLU A 215 15.72 -1.79 4.81
CA GLU A 215 16.27 -0.44 5.02
C GLU A 215 15.56 0.63 4.16
N LYS A 216 15.07 0.30 2.97
CA LYS A 216 14.26 1.23 2.16
C LYS A 216 13.00 1.71 2.88
N THR A 217 12.39 0.87 3.73
CA THR A 217 11.19 1.25 4.51
C THR A 217 11.49 2.27 5.61
N ARG A 218 12.75 2.44 6.00
CA ARG A 218 13.17 3.40 7.02
C ARG A 218 12.96 4.84 6.59
N ILE A 219 13.24 5.16 5.32
CA ILE A 219 13.19 6.54 4.83
C ILE A 219 11.77 7.12 4.95
N PRO A 220 10.69 6.42 4.51
CA PRO A 220 9.34 6.90 4.75
C PRO A 220 9.00 7.05 6.24
N VAL A 221 9.49 6.16 7.12
CA VAL A 221 9.27 6.25 8.58
C VAL A 221 9.88 7.54 9.13
N GLU A 222 11.15 7.82 8.82
CA GLU A 222 11.84 9.04 9.25
C GLU A 222 11.18 10.30 8.69
N ASN A 223 10.72 10.26 7.43
CA ASN A 223 10.00 11.36 6.80
C ASN A 223 8.64 11.61 7.45
N ALA A 224 7.88 10.56 7.79
CA ALA A 224 6.58 10.70 8.43
C ALA A 224 6.72 11.31 9.83
N LEU A 225 7.69 10.86 10.62
CA LEU A 225 8.02 11.47 11.93
C LEU A 225 8.37 12.95 11.78
N LYS A 226 9.25 13.28 10.83
CA LYS A 226 9.64 14.67 10.56
C LYS A 226 8.45 15.53 10.12
N ASP A 227 7.58 15.01 9.26
CA ASP A 227 6.41 15.74 8.78
C ASP A 227 5.38 15.99 9.89
N ALA A 228 5.31 15.11 10.89
CA ALA A 228 4.50 15.28 12.09
C ALA A 228 5.17 16.17 13.16
N ASP A 229 6.40 16.66 12.90
CA ASP A 229 7.24 17.35 13.89
C ASP A 229 7.46 16.52 15.18
N LEU A 230 7.64 15.21 15.02
CA LEU A 230 7.85 14.26 16.10
C LEU A 230 9.19 13.54 15.99
N SER A 231 9.67 13.08 17.14
CA SER A 231 10.74 12.12 17.27
C SER A 231 10.19 10.72 17.58
N ALA A 232 11.01 9.68 17.39
CA ALA A 232 10.63 8.31 17.76
C ALA A 232 10.22 8.16 19.24
N SER A 233 10.81 8.96 20.14
CA SER A 233 10.47 8.96 21.57
C SER A 233 9.08 9.52 21.88
N ASP A 234 8.49 10.30 20.97
CA ASP A 234 7.15 10.86 21.12
C ASP A 234 6.05 9.87 20.75
N LEU A 235 6.41 8.71 20.18
CA LEU A 235 5.46 7.65 19.86
C LEU A 235 5.10 6.86 21.13
N ASP A 236 3.81 6.62 21.33
CA ASP A 236 3.32 5.76 22.40
C ASP A 236 3.21 4.31 21.93
N VAL A 237 2.73 4.10 20.70
CA VAL A 237 2.39 2.78 20.16
C VAL A 237 2.89 2.64 18.73
N VAL A 238 3.42 1.46 18.42
CA VAL A 238 3.72 1.04 17.05
C VAL A 238 2.80 -0.10 16.67
N ILE A 239 2.08 0.04 15.57
CA ILE A 239 1.21 -0.99 15.00
C ILE A 239 1.84 -1.50 13.71
N LEU A 240 2.02 -2.81 13.61
CA LEU A 240 2.42 -3.47 12.38
C LEU A 240 1.18 -3.98 11.64
N ASN A 241 1.03 -3.59 10.38
CA ASN A 241 -0.06 -4.00 9.52
C ASN A 241 0.46 -4.63 8.21
N GLY A 242 -0.29 -5.57 7.64
CA GLY A 242 0.08 -6.27 6.42
C GLY A 242 0.97 -7.48 6.66
N GLY A 243 0.72 -8.56 5.92
CA GLY A 243 1.33 -9.88 6.17
C GLY A 243 2.86 -9.92 6.08
N SER A 244 3.49 -9.01 5.34
CA SER A 244 4.95 -8.96 5.23
C SER A 244 5.61 -8.42 6.50
N THR A 245 4.87 -7.78 7.41
CA THR A 245 5.37 -7.40 8.75
C THR A 245 5.59 -8.60 9.67
N ARG A 246 5.15 -9.80 9.29
CA ARG A 246 5.46 -11.05 10.00
C ARG A 246 6.93 -11.47 9.85
N ILE A 247 7.67 -10.85 8.94
CA ILE A 247 9.10 -11.10 8.75
C ILE A 247 9.87 -10.61 10.00
N PRO A 248 10.62 -11.48 10.71
CA PRO A 248 11.32 -11.09 11.94
C PRO A 248 12.27 -9.90 11.77
N ALA A 249 13.01 -9.85 10.66
CA ALA A 249 13.93 -8.73 10.38
C ALA A 249 13.21 -7.38 10.20
N VAL A 250 11.94 -7.37 9.78
CA VAL A 250 11.12 -6.16 9.69
C VAL A 250 10.73 -5.70 11.10
N GLN A 251 10.27 -6.62 11.95
CA GLN A 251 9.89 -6.32 13.34
C GLN A 251 11.08 -5.77 14.14
N GLU A 252 12.22 -6.47 14.07
CA GLU A 252 13.47 -6.07 14.72
C GLU A 252 13.96 -4.69 14.24
N ALA A 253 13.82 -4.40 12.94
CA ALA A 253 14.20 -3.10 12.38
C ALA A 253 13.29 -1.97 12.89
N VAL A 254 11.98 -2.17 12.87
CA VAL A 254 11.02 -1.18 13.36
C VAL A 254 11.21 -0.92 14.86
N GLU A 255 11.37 -1.97 15.67
CA GLU A 255 11.66 -1.83 17.11
C GLU A 255 12.97 -1.07 17.34
N LYS A 256 14.02 -1.36 16.56
CA LYS A 256 15.30 -0.65 16.64
C LYS A 256 15.19 0.83 16.29
N TRP A 257 14.39 1.19 15.29
CA TRP A 257 14.23 2.58 14.86
C TRP A 257 13.36 3.41 15.79
N THR A 258 12.30 2.79 16.32
CA THR A 258 11.30 3.47 17.17
C THR A 258 11.64 3.39 18.66
N GLY A 259 12.41 2.38 19.07
CA GLY A 259 12.63 2.04 20.47
C GLY A 259 11.39 1.47 21.17
N LYS A 260 10.39 1.02 20.41
CA LYS A 260 9.09 0.55 20.90
C LYS A 260 8.82 -0.85 20.38
N GLU A 261 8.42 -1.75 21.28
CA GLU A 261 7.90 -3.05 20.88
C GLU A 261 6.58 -2.87 20.10
N SER A 262 6.40 -3.66 19.05
CA SER A 262 5.18 -3.61 18.24
C SER A 262 3.97 -4.14 19.00
N ASN A 263 2.83 -3.48 18.81
CA ASN A 263 1.56 -3.89 19.37
C ASN A 263 0.93 -5.02 18.52
N HIS A 264 0.58 -6.13 19.17
CA HIS A 264 -0.03 -7.31 18.54
C HIS A 264 -1.49 -7.53 18.95
N SER A 265 -2.19 -6.49 19.44
CA SER A 265 -3.58 -6.60 19.88
C SER A 265 -4.59 -6.77 18.74
N ILE A 266 -4.19 -6.42 17.51
CA ILE A 266 -4.99 -6.60 16.30
C ILE A 266 -4.27 -7.54 15.33
N ASN A 267 -5.03 -8.31 14.56
CA ASN A 267 -4.46 -9.16 13.52
C ASN A 267 -4.01 -8.30 12.33
N PRO A 268 -2.71 -8.30 11.94
CA PRO A 268 -2.19 -7.47 10.85
C PRO A 268 -2.79 -7.79 9.48
N ASP A 269 -3.40 -8.96 9.31
CA ASP A 269 -4.03 -9.36 8.05
C ASP A 269 -5.50 -8.92 7.94
N GLU A 270 -6.14 -8.53 9.06
CA GLU A 270 -7.59 -8.25 9.14
C GLU A 270 -7.90 -6.83 9.63
N ALA A 271 -6.96 -6.15 10.29
CA ALA A 271 -7.15 -4.85 10.92
C ALA A 271 -7.75 -3.79 9.98
N VAL A 272 -7.28 -3.74 8.73
CA VAL A 272 -7.79 -2.81 7.70
C VAL A 272 -9.26 -3.06 7.39
N ALA A 273 -9.65 -4.32 7.20
CA ALA A 273 -11.03 -4.69 6.90
C ALA A 273 -11.96 -4.40 8.08
N LEU A 274 -11.50 -4.68 9.31
CA LEU A 274 -12.21 -4.34 10.54
C LEU A 274 -12.40 -2.82 10.67
N GLY A 275 -11.36 -2.04 10.41
CA GLY A 275 -11.42 -0.58 10.41
C GLY A 275 -12.38 0.00 9.38
N ALA A 276 -12.42 -0.59 8.18
CA ALA A 276 -13.38 -0.22 7.14
C ALA A 276 -14.83 -0.51 7.57
N ALA A 277 -15.06 -1.64 8.27
CA ALA A 277 -16.36 -1.97 8.84
C ALA A 277 -16.77 -0.98 9.95
N VAL A 278 -15.82 -0.60 10.83
CA VAL A 278 -16.02 0.46 11.84
C VAL A 278 -16.42 1.77 11.17
N GLN A 279 -15.72 2.17 10.11
CA GLN A 279 -16.05 3.37 9.34
C GLN A 279 -17.45 3.29 8.71
N GLY A 280 -17.88 2.09 8.28
CA GLY A 280 -19.25 1.84 7.84
C GLY A 280 -20.27 2.09 8.96
N GLY A 281 -19.99 1.58 10.15
CA GLY A 281 -20.80 1.82 11.36
C GLY A 281 -20.86 3.29 11.78
N VAL A 282 -19.79 4.06 11.58
CA VAL A 282 -19.80 5.53 11.80
C VAL A 282 -20.73 6.23 10.81
N ILE A 283 -20.74 5.80 9.55
CA ILE A 283 -21.59 6.38 8.49
C ILE A 283 -23.08 6.10 8.75
N THR A 284 -23.42 4.90 9.24
CA THR A 284 -24.80 4.54 9.60
C THR A 284 -25.25 5.11 10.95
N GLY A 285 -24.30 5.54 11.80
CA GLY A 285 -24.55 6.05 13.14
C GLY A 285 -24.63 4.96 14.23
N ASP A 286 -24.27 3.73 13.89
CA ASP A 286 -24.18 2.61 14.83
C ASP A 286 -22.94 2.73 15.74
N VAL A 287 -21.85 3.31 15.22
CA VAL A 287 -20.66 3.71 15.99
C VAL A 287 -20.76 5.21 16.27
N LYS A 288 -20.74 5.57 17.54
CA LYS A 288 -20.88 6.96 18.02
C LYS A 288 -19.57 7.47 18.59
N ASP A 289 -19.48 8.80 18.69
CA ASP A 289 -18.39 9.50 19.38
C ASP A 289 -16.99 9.20 18.78
N VAL A 290 -16.95 8.83 17.49
CA VAL A 290 -15.73 8.67 16.70
C VAL A 290 -15.69 9.73 15.60
N VAL A 291 -14.64 10.54 15.59
CA VAL A 291 -14.37 11.52 14.54
C VAL A 291 -13.06 11.19 13.87
N LEU A 292 -13.06 11.12 12.54
CA LEU A 292 -11.86 10.88 11.76
C LEU A 292 -11.45 12.14 10.98
N LEU A 293 -10.23 12.61 11.21
CA LEU A 293 -9.56 13.69 10.49
C LEU A 293 -8.39 13.09 9.70
N ASP A 294 -8.58 12.97 8.39
CA ASP A 294 -7.57 12.42 7.47
C ASP A 294 -6.85 13.57 6.75
N VAL A 295 -5.80 13.27 5.98
CA VAL A 295 -4.98 14.26 5.26
C VAL A 295 -4.78 13.89 3.79
N THR A 296 -4.40 14.89 2.97
CA THR A 296 -3.92 14.60 1.59
C THR A 296 -2.47 14.11 1.61
N PRO A 297 -2.13 12.98 0.97
CA PRO A 297 -0.77 12.42 1.02
C PRO A 297 0.26 13.21 0.19
N LEU A 298 -0.21 14.00 -0.77
CA LEU A 298 0.62 14.71 -1.75
C LEU A 298 0.13 16.14 -1.92
N SER A 299 1.06 17.05 -2.18
CA SER A 299 0.72 18.44 -2.48
C SER A 299 -0.05 18.52 -3.80
N LEU A 300 -1.08 19.37 -3.82
CA LEU A 300 -1.85 19.72 -5.00
C LEU A 300 -1.49 21.13 -5.44
N GLY A 301 -1.31 21.31 -6.75
CA GLY A 301 -0.92 22.60 -7.30
C GLY A 301 -1.15 22.69 -8.80
N ILE A 302 -0.64 23.77 -9.39
CA ILE A 302 -0.76 24.03 -10.82
C ILE A 302 0.59 24.35 -11.45
N GLU A 303 0.73 24.08 -12.75
CA GLU A 303 1.85 24.59 -13.55
C GLU A 303 1.71 26.10 -13.74
N THR A 304 2.77 26.84 -13.43
CA THR A 304 2.87 28.28 -13.70
C THR A 304 3.99 28.57 -14.69
N MET A 305 4.14 29.85 -15.04
CA MET A 305 5.11 30.31 -16.04
C MET A 305 6.51 29.73 -15.78
N GLY A 306 7.12 29.16 -16.82
CA GLY A 306 8.43 28.51 -16.74
C GLY A 306 8.38 27.02 -16.40
N GLY A 307 7.20 26.40 -16.37
CA GLY A 307 7.04 24.98 -16.07
C GLY A 307 7.22 24.65 -14.60
N VAL A 308 7.01 25.63 -13.73
CA VAL A 308 7.20 25.50 -12.28
C VAL A 308 5.92 24.95 -11.65
N PHE A 309 6.06 23.99 -10.73
CA PHE A 309 4.94 23.50 -9.94
C PHE A 309 4.69 24.43 -8.75
N THR A 310 3.55 25.13 -8.77
CA THR A 310 3.14 26.02 -7.69
C THR A 310 2.09 25.33 -6.83
N LYS A 311 2.49 24.98 -5.60
CA LYS A 311 1.62 24.32 -4.62
C LYS A 311 0.50 25.26 -4.16
N LEU A 312 -0.69 24.71 -4.01
CA LEU A 312 -1.87 25.39 -3.48
C LEU A 312 -2.30 24.78 -2.14
N ILE A 313 -2.29 23.44 -2.07
CA ILE A 313 -2.57 22.67 -0.86
C ILE A 313 -1.36 21.78 -0.65
N ASP A 314 -0.67 21.95 0.47
CA ASP A 314 0.51 21.15 0.80
C ASP A 314 0.10 19.74 1.22
N ARG A 315 1.01 18.77 1.06
CA ARG A 315 0.84 17.43 1.63
C ARG A 315 0.60 17.51 3.14
N ASN A 316 -0.06 16.49 3.68
CA ASN A 316 -0.51 16.38 5.06
C ASN A 316 -1.50 17.48 5.51
N THR A 317 -2.10 18.24 4.58
CA THR A 317 -3.23 19.13 4.92
C THR A 317 -4.47 18.29 5.24
N THR A 318 -5.10 18.54 6.38
CA THR A 318 -6.35 17.90 6.82
C THR A 318 -7.47 18.07 5.78
N ILE A 319 -8.23 17.02 5.52
CA ILE A 319 -9.35 16.99 4.58
C ILE A 319 -10.68 16.74 5.30
N PRO A 320 -11.80 17.35 4.83
CA PRO A 320 -11.93 18.19 3.63
C PRO A 320 -11.35 19.61 3.79
N THR A 321 -10.77 20.16 2.72
CA THR A 321 -10.18 21.51 2.70
C THR A 321 -10.43 22.24 1.38
N SER A 322 -10.23 23.55 1.37
CA SER A 322 -10.29 24.37 0.15
C SER A 322 -9.23 25.48 0.17
N LYS A 323 -8.67 25.80 -1.00
CA LYS A 323 -7.73 26.90 -1.20
C LYS A 323 -8.16 27.73 -2.40
N SER A 324 -8.02 29.04 -2.32
CA SER A 324 -8.19 29.96 -3.44
C SER A 324 -6.96 30.85 -3.59
N GLN A 325 -6.51 31.04 -4.82
CA GLN A 325 -5.40 31.91 -5.15
C GLN A 325 -5.67 32.61 -6.48
N VAL A 326 -5.34 33.89 -6.56
CA VAL A 326 -5.51 34.69 -7.77
C VAL A 326 -4.24 34.60 -8.62
N PHE A 327 -4.41 34.20 -9.88
CA PHE A 327 -3.36 34.20 -10.90
C PHE A 327 -3.67 35.25 -11.97
N SER A 328 -2.65 35.67 -12.72
CA SER A 328 -2.76 36.63 -13.82
C SER A 328 -2.10 36.07 -15.09
N THR A 329 -2.40 36.69 -16.23
CA THR A 329 -1.85 36.32 -17.53
C THR A 329 -0.34 36.55 -17.59
N ALA A 330 0.36 35.70 -18.32
CA ALA A 330 1.82 35.78 -18.50
C ALA A 330 2.22 36.69 -19.68
N ALA A 331 1.27 37.06 -20.54
CA ALA A 331 1.50 37.93 -21.69
C ALA A 331 0.34 38.91 -21.93
N ASP A 332 0.64 40.06 -22.53
CA ASP A 332 -0.35 41.06 -22.92
C ASP A 332 -1.37 40.49 -23.89
N ASN A 333 -2.65 40.77 -23.65
CA ASN A 333 -3.78 40.29 -24.46
C ASN A 333 -3.87 38.76 -24.58
N GLN A 334 -3.38 37.99 -23.60
CA GLN A 334 -3.54 36.54 -23.55
C GLN A 334 -5.04 36.17 -23.55
N PRO A 335 -5.55 35.45 -24.58
CA PRO A 335 -6.99 35.26 -24.78
C PRO A 335 -7.62 34.15 -23.92
N ALA A 336 -6.79 33.25 -23.36
CA ALA A 336 -7.22 32.13 -22.54
C ALA A 336 -6.13 31.75 -21.52
N VAL A 337 -6.55 31.12 -20.41
CA VAL A 337 -5.67 30.54 -19.40
C VAL A 337 -5.86 29.02 -19.48
N ASP A 338 -4.76 28.27 -19.57
CA ASP A 338 -4.74 26.81 -19.45
C ASP A 338 -4.35 26.47 -18.02
N ILE A 339 -5.21 25.77 -17.29
CA ILE A 339 -4.94 25.36 -15.91
C ILE A 339 -4.52 23.89 -15.92
N HIS A 340 -3.22 23.66 -15.87
CA HIS A 340 -2.65 22.32 -15.70
C HIS A 340 -2.50 22.00 -14.22
N VAL A 341 -3.34 21.09 -13.71
CA VAL A 341 -3.37 20.64 -12.32
C VAL A 341 -2.48 19.42 -12.15
N LEU A 342 -1.63 19.44 -11.11
CA LEU A 342 -0.68 18.37 -10.80
C LEU A 342 -0.70 18.00 -9.32
N GLN A 343 -0.18 16.80 -9.04
CA GLN A 343 0.03 16.27 -7.69
C GLN A 343 1.47 15.77 -7.54
N GLY A 344 2.16 16.18 -6.47
CA GLY A 344 3.54 15.74 -6.19
C GLY A 344 4.36 16.74 -5.38
N GLU A 345 5.65 16.46 -5.22
CA GLU A 345 6.57 17.24 -4.37
C GLU A 345 7.74 17.85 -5.13
N ARG A 346 7.86 17.60 -6.44
CA ARG A 346 9.01 18.05 -7.24
C ARG A 346 8.80 19.50 -7.70
N PRO A 347 9.85 20.33 -7.80
CA PRO A 347 9.69 21.75 -8.11
C PRO A 347 9.24 22.03 -9.55
N MET A 348 9.51 21.11 -10.50
CA MET A 348 9.15 21.25 -11.91
C MET A 348 7.87 20.49 -12.23
N ALA A 349 6.97 21.07 -13.01
CA ALA A 349 5.69 20.47 -13.36
C ALA A 349 5.85 19.11 -14.07
N ALA A 350 6.80 19.00 -15.00
CA ALA A 350 7.07 17.75 -15.74
C ALA A 350 7.47 16.55 -14.87
N ASP A 351 7.93 16.82 -13.65
CA ASP A 351 8.40 15.83 -12.69
C ASP A 351 7.30 15.35 -11.72
N ASN A 352 6.08 15.88 -11.84
CA ASN A 352 4.93 15.56 -11.00
C ASN A 352 3.83 14.87 -11.80
N LYS A 353 2.83 14.31 -11.09
CA LYS A 353 1.72 13.61 -11.72
C LYS A 353 0.68 14.61 -12.23
N THR A 354 0.47 14.67 -13.54
CA THR A 354 -0.67 15.38 -14.13
C THR A 354 -2.00 14.76 -13.70
N LEU A 355 -2.92 15.60 -13.21
CA LEU A 355 -4.31 15.23 -12.91
C LEU A 355 -5.26 15.65 -14.04
N GLY A 356 -5.03 16.82 -14.64
CA GLY A 356 -5.88 17.33 -15.71
C GLY A 356 -5.43 18.69 -16.23
N ARG A 357 -6.00 19.08 -17.38
CA ARG A 357 -5.84 20.41 -17.99
C ARG A 357 -7.22 20.96 -18.30
N PHE A 358 -7.46 22.22 -17.95
CA PHE A 358 -8.79 22.85 -17.98
C PHE A 358 -8.74 24.21 -18.67
#